data_AF-A0A2A4GVX7-F1
#
_entry.id   AF-A0A2A4GVX7-F1
#
_cell.length_a   1.000
_cell.length_b   1.000
_cell.length_c   1.000
_cell.angle_alpha   90.00
_cell.angle_beta   90.00
_cell.angle_gamma   90.00
#
_symmetry.space_group_name_H-M   'P 1'
#
loop_
_entity.id
_entity.type
_entity.pdbx_description
1 polymer ?
#
loop_
_entity_poly.entity_id
_entity_poly.type
_entity_poly.pdbx_seq_one_letter_code
_entity_poly.pdbx_strand_id
1 'polypeptide(L)' 'MCVQFGDLLFYFETTSLAVGIFSLWHLNSDDAKLRKVGLIWFIVNLLNIFVLVPLIIFVLFFGISF' A
#
# COMPACT_ATOMS: atom_id res chain seq x y z
N MET A 1 1.97 15.83 16.57
CA MET A 1 2.12 15.65 15.11
C MET A 1 2.82 14.34 14.75
N CYS A 2 3.97 13.98 15.35
CA CYS A 2 4.67 12.73 15.00
C CYS A 2 3.86 11.44 15.26
N VAL A 3 3.04 11.39 16.31
CA VAL A 3 2.19 10.21 16.63
C VAL A 3 1.14 9.96 15.54
N GLN A 4 0.46 11.01 15.05
CA GLN A 4 -0.56 10.89 14.00
C GLN A 4 0.00 10.43 12.65
N PHE A 5 1.21 10.85 12.28
CA PHE A 5 1.86 10.37 11.05
C PHE A 5 2.44 8.95 11.20
N GLY A 6 2.89 8.58 12.40
CA GLY A 6 3.24 7.19 12.72
C GLY A 6 2.03 6.25 12.62
N ASP A 7 0.89 6.68 13.16
CA ASP A 7 -0.38 5.95 13.03
C ASP A 7 -0.82 5.84 11.56
N LEU A 8 -0.67 6.92 10.77
CA LEU A 8 -0.98 6.92 9.35
C LEU A 8 -0.12 5.91 8.57
N LEU A 9 1.18 5.84 8.87
CA LEU A 9 2.08 4.86 8.27
C LEU A 9 1.65 3.43 8.62
N PHE A 10 1.33 3.17 9.89
CA PHE A 10 0.87 1.86 10.33
C PHE A 10 -0.45 1.43 9.69
N TYR A 11 -1.43 2.33 9.62
CA TYR A 11 -2.69 2.08 8.91
C TYR A 11 -2.48 1.85 7.41
N PHE A 12 -1.55 2.58 6.78
CA PHE A 12 -1.23 2.41 5.38
C PHE A 12 -0.58 1.05 5.11
N GLU A 13 0.41 0.64 5.90
CA GLU A 13 1.08 -0.65 5.76
C GLU A 13 0.12 -1.83 5.98
N THR A 14 -0.71 -1.78 7.01
CA THR A 14 -1.71 -2.83 7.30
C THR A 14 -2.75 -2.96 6.19
N THR A 15 -3.26 -1.84 5.68
CA THR A 15 -4.21 -1.83 4.56
C THR A 15 -3.54 -2.34 3.27
N SER A 16 -2.30 -1.92 3.01
CA SER A 16 -1.55 -2.36 1.83
C SER A 16 -1.22 -3.85 1.87
N LEU A 17 -0.92 -4.40 3.05
CA LEU A 17 -0.76 -5.85 3.24
C LEU A 17 -2.06 -6.60 2.92
N ALA A 18 -3.21 -6.12 3.41
CA ALA A 18 -4.50 -6.73 3.14
C ALA A 18 -4.83 -6.73 1.63
N VAL A 19 -4.60 -5.62 0.93
CA VAL A 19 -4.80 -5.51 -0.53
C VAL A 19 -3.81 -6.42 -1.28
N GLY A 20 -2.57 -6.54 -0.80
CA GLY A 20 -1.58 -7.47 -1.35
C GLY A 20 -2.03 -8.91 -1.27
N ILE A 21 -2.52 -9.36 -0.11
CA ILE A 21 -3.02 -10.73 0.09
C ILE A 21 -4.27 -10.98 -0.77
N PHE A 22 -5.20 -10.02 -0.80
CA PHE A 22 -6.44 -10.15 -1.57
C PHE A 22 -6.17 -10.23 -3.08
N SER A 23 -5.22 -9.43 -3.58
CA SER A 23 -4.83 -9.44 -4.99
C SER A 23 -4.08 -10.72 -5.38
N LEU A 24 -3.23 -11.26 -4.50
CA LEU A 24 -2.59 -12.57 -4.66
C LEU A 24 -3.61 -13.71 -4.72
N TRP A 25 -4.64 -13.67 -3.87
CA TRP A 25 -5.73 -14.64 -3.92
C TRP A 25 -6.48 -14.59 -5.27
N HIS A 26 -6.75 -13.39 -5.78
CA HIS A 26 -7.37 -13.20 -7.11
C HIS A 26 -6.46 -13.68 -8.25
N LEU A 27 -5.15 -13.50 -8.14
CA LEU A 27 -4.18 -13.99 -9.13
C LEU A 27 -4.17 -15.52 -9.25
N ASN A 28 -4.48 -16.22 -8.17
CA ASN A 28 -4.58 -17.68 -8.13
C ASN A 28 -5.97 -18.22 -8.53
N SER A 29 -6.88 -17.36 -9.02
CA SER A 29 -8.20 -17.79 -9.49
C SER A 29 -8.14 -18.42 -10.88
N ASP A 30 -8.96 -19.45 -11.11
CA ASP A 30 -9.14 -20.07 -12.43
C ASP A 30 -9.84 -19.15 -13.43
N ASP A 31 -10.60 -18.15 -12.96
CA ASP A 31 -11.26 -17.17 -13.83
C ASP A 31 -10.26 -16.12 -14.33
N ALA A 32 -10.10 -16.05 -15.65
CA ALA A 32 -9.21 -15.09 -16.31
C ALA A 32 -9.57 -13.63 -16.01
N LYS A 33 -10.84 -13.31 -15.72
CA LYS A 33 -11.26 -11.96 -15.31
C LYS A 33 -10.77 -11.64 -13.90
N LEU A 34 -10.97 -12.57 -12.95
CA LEU A 34 -10.53 -12.40 -11.57
C LEU A 34 -9.00 -12.28 -11.49
N ARG A 35 -8.26 -13.06 -12.27
CA ARG A 35 -6.81 -12.96 -12.36
C ARG A 35 -6.32 -11.60 -12.86
N LYS A 36 -6.98 -11.02 -13.87
CA LYS A 36 -6.65 -9.66 -14.36
C LYS A 36 -6.93 -8.60 -13.31
N VAL A 37 -8.06 -8.68 -12.61
CA VAL A 37 -8.40 -7.78 -11.51
C VAL A 37 -7.36 -7.89 -10.40
N GLY A 38 -6.99 -9.11 -10.01
CA GLY A 38 -5.91 -9.37 -9.05
C GLY A 38 -4.59 -8.73 -9.47
N LEU A 39 -4.17 -8.90 -10.73
CA LEU A 39 -2.94 -8.31 -11.26
C LEU A 39 -2.94 -6.78 -11.17
N ILE A 40 -4.04 -6.13 -11.57
CA ILE A 40 -4.18 -4.67 -11.54
C ILE A 40 -4.06 -4.17 -10.09
N TRP A 41 -4.81 -4.76 -9.17
CA TRP A 41 -4.77 -4.37 -7.76
C TRP A 41 -3.41 -4.65 -7.11
N PHE A 42 -2.73 -5.73 -7.51
CA PHE A 42 -1.38 -6.02 -7.04
C PHE A 42 -0.37 -4.96 -7.49
N ILE A 43 -0.41 -4.57 -8.78
CA ILE A 43 0.47 -3.52 -9.32
C ILE A 43 0.18 -2.16 -8.67
N VAL A 44 -1.10 -1.80 -8.53
CA VAL A 44 -1.51 -0.56 -7.86
C VAL A 44 -1.01 -0.55 -6.41
N ASN A 45 -1.11 -1.67 -5.70
CA ASN A 45 -0.61 -1.79 -4.33
C ASN A 45 0.91 -1.64 -4.25
N LEU A 46 1.67 -2.24 -5.18
CA LEU A 46 3.12 -2.05 -5.25
C LEU A 46 3.49 -0.58 -5.48
N LEU A 47 2.83 0.09 -6.44
CA LEU A 47 3.04 1.52 -6.67
C LEU A 47 2.71 2.34 -5.43
N ASN A 48 1.64 2.00 -4.71
CA ASN A 48 1.29 2.65 -3.46
C ASN A 48 2.41 2.49 -2.42
N ILE A 49 2.95 1.29 -2.23
CA ILE A 49 4.06 1.05 -1.30
C ILE A 49 5.29 1.87 -1.71
N PHE A 50 5.71 1.78 -2.98
CA PHE A 50 6.94 2.42 -3.44
C PHE A 50 6.87 3.95 -3.55
N VAL A 51 5.67 4.55 -3.63
CA VAL A 51 5.51 6.00 -3.73
C VAL A 51 5.06 6.61 -2.40
N LEU A 52 4.01 6.06 -1.76
CA LEU A 52 3.46 6.66 -0.55
C LEU A 52 4.28 6.38 0.69
N VAL A 53 4.90 5.20 0.86
CA VAL A 53 5.74 4.94 2.05
C VAL A 53 6.93 5.89 2.09
N PRO A 54 7.74 6.05 1.01
CA PRO A 54 8.82 7.02 1.00
C PRO A 54 8.34 8.46 1.17
N LEU A 55 7.16 8.81 0.63
CA LEU A 55 6.58 10.14 0.78
C LEU A 55 6.18 10.43 2.24
N ILE A 56 5.52 9.48 2.91
CA ILE A 56 5.12 9.61 4.33
C ILE A 56 6.37 9.70 5.21
N ILE A 57 7.38 8.87 4.95
CA ILE A 57 8.68 8.94 5.63
C ILE A 57 9.35 10.30 5.38
N PHE A 58 9.39 10.77 4.13
CA PHE A 58 9.96 12.06 3.78
C PHE A 58 9.28 13.21 4.54
N VAL A 59 7.95 13.22 4.58
CA VAL A 59 7.18 14.24 5.34
C VAL A 59 7.45 14.13 6.85
N LEU A 60 7.53 12.90 7.39
CA LEU A 60 7.84 12.66 8.82
C LEU A 60 9.18 13.27 9.24
N PHE A 61 10.23 13.08 8.42
CA PHE A 61 11.59 13.54 8.77
C PHE A 61 11.89 14.99 8.34
N PHE A 62 11.40 15.40 7.17
CA PHE A 62 11.75 16.70 6.57
C PHE A 62 10.61 17.73 6.60
N GLY A 63 9.35 17.30 6.69
CA GLY A 63 8.18 18.19 6.69
C GLY A 63 7.78 18.71 8.07
N ILE A 64 8.11 17.98 9.15
CA ILE A 64 7.74 18.35 10.54
C ILE A 64 8.86 19.14 11.25
N SER A 65 10.06 19.23 10.64
CA SER A 65 11.21 19.97 11.19
C SER A 65 11.23 21.47 10.86
N PHE A 66 10.16 22.01 10.27
CA PHE A 66 10.02 23.42 9.91
C PHE A 66 8.95 24.13 10.76
#